data_AF-A0A7C7PZ66-F1
#
_entry.id   AF-A0A7C7PZ66-F1
#
_cell.length_a   1.000
_cell.length_b   1.000
_cell.length_c   1.000
_cell.angle_alpha   90.00
_cell.angle_beta   90.00
_cell.angle_gamma   90.00
#
_symmetry.space_group_name_H-M   'P 1'
#
loop_
_entity.id
_entity.type
_entity.pdbx_description
1 polymer ?
#
loop_
_entity_poly.entity_id
_entity_poly.type
_entity_poly.pdbx_seq_one_letter_code
_entity_poly.pdbx_strand_id
1 'polypeptide(L)'
;MSFFLALVISLPLIGYVLFPLLDPAFKPKRASEGKLKVLYLERERYYEAIADLDFEHECGKLSEEDYISLRERLMGELSVILKQIDEARGKG
;
A
#
# COMPACT_ATOMS: atom_id res chain seq x y z
N MET A 1 -4.90 -48.02 6.18
CA MET A 1 -3.45 -47.75 6.31
C MET A 1 -2.99 -46.58 5.45
N SER A 2 -3.48 -46.39 4.22
CA SER A 2 -3.03 -45.32 3.31
C SER A 2 -3.32 -43.88 3.79
N PHE A 3 -4.44 -43.65 4.49
CA PHE A 3 -4.80 -42.32 5.01
C PHE A 3 -3.85 -41.81 6.12
N PHE A 4 -3.33 -42.73 6.95
CA PHE A 4 -2.40 -42.37 8.03
C PHE A 4 -1.05 -41.92 7.47
N LEU A 5 -0.59 -42.52 6.36
CA LEU A 5 0.64 -42.11 5.68
C LEU A 5 0.53 -40.71 5.08
N ALA A 6 -0.61 -40.39 4.46
CA ALA A 6 -0.86 -39.06 3.91
C ALA A 6 -0.84 -37.98 4.99
N LEU A 7 -1.43 -38.27 6.16
CA LEU A 7 -1.50 -37.33 7.29
C LEU A 7 -0.13 -37.07 7.93
N VAL A 8 0.71 -38.11 8.05
CA VAL A 8 2.05 -38.01 8.63
C VAL A 8 2.99 -37.17 7.76
N ILE A 9 2.77 -37.13 6.44
CA ILE A 9 3.55 -36.32 5.50
C ILE A 9 3.00 -34.88 5.41
N SER A 10 1.68 -34.69 5.49
CA SER A 10 1.07 -33.34 5.38
C SER A 10 1.36 -32.46 6.59
N LEU A 11 1.43 -33.04 7.79
CA LEU A 11 1.61 -32.30 9.04
C LEU A 11 2.94 -31.53 9.14
N PRO A 12 4.12 -32.12 8.81
CA PRO A 12 5.38 -31.38 8.82
C PRO A 12 5.47 -30.32 7.71
N LEU A 13 4.79 -30.52 6.57
CA LEU A 13 4.67 -29.52 5.50
C LEU A 13 3.94 -28.26 5.98
N ILE A 14 2.81 -28.44 6.67
CA ILE A 14 2.05 -27.34 7.27
C ILE A 14 2.90 -26.63 8.33
N GLY A 15 3.58 -27.40 9.19
CA GLY A 15 4.50 -26.86 10.19
C GLY A 15 5.63 -26.02 9.56
N TYR A 16 6.24 -26.51 8.47
CA TYR A 16 7.31 -25.80 7.76
C TYR A 16 6.84 -24.50 7.11
N VAL A 17 5.60 -24.43 6.62
CA VAL A 17 5.02 -23.20 6.04
C VAL A 17 4.64 -22.19 7.12
N LEU A 18 4.13 -22.66 8.27
CA LEU A 18 3.68 -21.79 9.37
C LEU A 18 4.84 -21.28 10.24
N PHE A 19 5.92 -22.06 10.39
CA PHE A 19 7.09 -21.69 11.18
C PHE A 19 7.68 -20.31 10.83
N PRO A 20 7.91 -19.95 9.55
CA PRO A 20 8.42 -18.62 9.19
C PRO A 20 7.41 -17.47 9.40
N LEU A 21 6.12 -17.75 9.60
CA LEU A 21 5.12 -16.73 9.94
C LEU A 21 5.11 -16.39 11.44
N LEU A 22 5.58 -17.29 12.29
CA LEU A 22 5.63 -17.09 13.75
C LEU A 22 6.95 -16.51 14.24
N ASP A 23 7.97 -16.42 13.39
CA ASP A 23 9.27 -15.88 13.76
C ASP A 23 9.31 -14.34 13.59
N PRO A 24 9.26 -13.54 14.68
CA PRO A 24 9.36 -12.09 14.61
C PRO A 24 10.75 -11.60 14.19
N ALA A 25 11.76 -12.49 14.16
CA ALA A 25 13.10 -12.19 13.65
C ALA A 25 13.22 -12.38 12.13
N PHE A 26 12.25 -13.05 11.49
CA PHE A 26 12.07 -12.98 10.04
C PHE A 26 11.48 -11.60 9.73
N LYS A 27 12.32 -10.56 9.70
CA LYS A 27 12.01 -9.33 8.97
C LYS A 27 12.36 -9.60 7.52
N PRO A 28 11.44 -10.08 6.68
CA PRO A 28 11.76 -10.24 5.28
C PRO A 28 12.02 -8.86 4.70
N LYS A 29 13.06 -8.74 3.89
CA LYS A 29 13.25 -7.58 3.01
C LYS A 29 11.97 -7.25 2.20
N ARG A 30 11.09 -8.25 1.99
CA ARG A 30 9.73 -8.12 1.43
C ARG A 30 8.76 -7.24 2.24
N ALA A 31 8.90 -7.11 3.56
CA ALA A 31 8.01 -6.24 4.35
C ALA A 31 8.24 -4.75 4.01
N SER A 32 9.49 -4.37 3.74
CA SER A 32 9.84 -3.04 3.25
C SER A 32 9.34 -2.81 1.82
N GLU A 33 9.54 -3.79 0.92
CA GLU A 33 8.98 -3.72 -0.45
C GLU A 33 7.45 -3.65 -0.45
N GLY A 34 6.78 -4.38 0.43
CA GLY A 34 5.33 -4.32 0.62
C GLY A 34 4.86 -2.95 1.07
N LYS A 35 5.53 -2.36 2.07
CA LYS A 35 5.22 -1.00 2.56
C LYS A 35 5.42 0.05 1.46
N LEU A 36 6.52 -0.03 0.73
CA LEU A 36 6.81 0.88 -0.38
C LEU A 36 5.77 0.74 -1.51
N LYS A 37 5.35 -0.50 -1.82
CA LYS A 37 4.30 -0.77 -2.80
C LYS A 37 2.95 -0.16 -2.37
N VAL A 38 2.59 -0.26 -1.09
CA VAL A 38 1.37 0.37 -0.55
C VAL A 38 1.43 1.88 -0.71
N LEU A 39 2.56 2.51 -0.39
CA LEU A 39 2.74 3.96 -0.58
C LEU A 39 2.59 4.39 -2.05
N TYR A 40 3.08 3.59 -3.01
CA TYR A 40 2.87 3.88 -4.43
C TYR A 40 1.41 3.77 -4.87
N LEU A 41 0.68 2.77 -4.36
CA LEU A 41 -0.76 2.66 -4.63
C LEU A 41 -1.51 3.86 -4.06
N GLU A 42 -1.14 4.30 -2.86
CA GLU A 42 -1.77 5.46 -2.22
C GLU A 42 -1.47 6.76 -2.98
N ARG A 43 -0.24 6.95 -3.46
CA ARG A 43 0.13 8.04 -4.37
C ARG A 43 -0.73 8.04 -5.64
N GLU A 44 -0.94 6.89 -6.25
CA GLU A 44 -1.76 6.77 -7.46
C GLU A 44 -3.21 7.18 -7.21
N ARG A 45 -3.78 6.74 -6.08
CA ARG A 45 -5.14 7.13 -5.66
C ARG A 45 -5.29 8.64 -5.49
N TYR A 46 -4.28 9.32 -4.94
CA TYR A 46 -4.30 10.78 -4.84
C TYR A 46 -4.20 11.46 -6.20
N TYR A 47 -3.41 10.94 -7.13
CA TYR A 47 -3.37 11.46 -8.50
C TYR A 47 -4.70 11.29 -9.22
N GLU A 48 -5.34 10.13 -9.11
CA GLU A 48 -6.68 9.89 -9.66
C GLU A 48 -7.70 10.85 -9.04
N ALA A 49 -7.69 11.01 -7.71
CA ALA A 49 -8.60 11.92 -7.02
C ALA A 49 -8.43 13.39 -7.45
N ILE A 50 -7.20 13.83 -7.70
CA ILE A 50 -6.93 15.19 -8.20
C ILE A 50 -7.41 15.32 -9.65
N ALA A 51 -7.17 14.32 -10.50
CA ALA A 51 -7.63 14.34 -11.89
C ALA A 51 -9.16 14.35 -11.99
N ASP A 52 -9.84 13.57 -11.15
CA ASP A 52 -11.31 13.56 -11.05
C ASP A 52 -11.83 14.92 -10.56
N LEU A 53 -11.18 15.51 -9.55
CA LEU A 53 -11.54 16.84 -9.05
C LEU A 53 -11.39 17.92 -10.14
N ASP A 54 -10.26 17.91 -10.85
CA ASP A 54 -9.98 18.83 -11.96
C ASP A 54 -11.08 18.67 -13.05
N PHE A 55 -11.46 17.44 -13.39
CA PHE A 55 -12.53 17.16 -14.35
C PHE A 55 -13.91 17.65 -13.87
N GLU A 56 -14.25 17.44 -12.60
CA GLU A 56 -15.52 17.92 -12.03
C GLU A 56 -15.62 19.45 -12.05
N HIS A 57 -14.50 20.13 -11.79
CA HIS A 57 -14.41 21.58 -11.90
C HIS A 57 -14.55 22.05 -13.35
N GLU A 58 -13.85 21.43 -14.30
CA GLU A 58 -13.99 21.73 -15.74
C GLU A 58 -15.43 21.51 -16.25
N CYS A 59 -16.14 20.53 -15.69
CA CYS A 59 -17.56 20.31 -15.97
C CYS A 59 -18.50 21.36 -15.34
N GLY A 60 -17.98 22.26 -14.52
CA GLY A 60 -18.74 23.28 -13.80
C GLY A 60 -19.57 22.74 -12.63
N LYS A 61 -19.23 21.56 -12.09
CA LYS A 61 -19.93 20.95 -10.95
C LYS A 61 -19.52 21.53 -9.60
N LEU A 62 -18.35 22.18 -9.55
CA LEU A 62 -17.74 22.74 -8.35
C LEU A 62 -17.56 24.25 -8.51
N SER A 63 -17.68 24.97 -7.40
CA SER A 63 -17.26 26.37 -7.36
C SER A 63 -15.73 26.46 -7.34
N GLU A 64 -15.18 27.57 -7.82
CA GLU A 64 -13.72 27.80 -7.81
C GLU A 64 -13.14 27.75 -6.39
N GLU A 65 -13.87 28.28 -5.40
CA GLU A 65 -13.45 28.28 -3.99
C GLU A 65 -13.39 26.85 -3.41
N ASP A 66 -14.41 26.04 -3.70
CA ASP A 66 -14.45 24.64 -3.27
C ASP A 66 -13.35 23.82 -3.96
N TYR A 67 -13.16 24.04 -5.27
CA TYR A 67 -12.11 23.40 -6.05
C TYR A 67 -10.72 23.69 -5.50
N ILE A 68 -10.38 24.97 -5.28
CA ILE A 68 -9.08 25.37 -4.74
C ILE A 68 -8.85 24.72 -3.37
N SER A 69 -9.83 24.79 -2.47
CA SER A 69 -9.69 24.25 -1.12
C SER A 69 -9.49 22.71 -1.10
N LEU A 70 -10.25 21.97 -1.92
CA LEU A 70 -10.11 20.52 -2.03
C LEU A 70 -8.76 20.15 -2.67
N ARG A 71 -8.35 20.88 -3.70
CA ARG A 71 -7.11 20.62 -4.43
C ARG A 71 -5.88 20.86 -3.56
N GLU A 72 -5.87 21.93 -2.77
CA GLU A 72 -4.79 22.19 -1.82
C GLU A 72 -4.69 21.07 -0.77
N ARG A 73 -5.82 20.59 -0.26
CA ARG A 73 -5.84 19.47 0.70
C ARG A 73 -5.26 18.20 0.09
N LEU A 74 -5.71 17.80 -1.09
CA LEU A 74 -5.22 16.61 -1.79
C LEU A 74 -3.73 16.72 -2.12
N MET A 75 -3.26 17.89 -2.57
CA MET A 75 -1.84 18.15 -2.82
C MET A 75 -1.01 18.07 -1.54
N GLY A 76 -1.53 18.55 -0.42
CA GLY A 76 -0.90 18.43 0.90
C GLY A 76 -0.74 16.96 1.32
N GLU A 77 -1.79 16.16 1.18
CA GLU A 77 -1.77 14.73 1.50
C GLU A 77 -0.81 13.96 0.57
N LEU A 78 -0.82 14.25 -0.73
CA LEU A 78 0.11 13.68 -1.71
C LEU A 78 1.58 14.00 -1.37
N SER A 79 1.86 15.24 -0.96
CA SER A 79 3.22 15.66 -0.54
C SER A 79 3.73 14.83 0.64
N VAL A 80 2.87 14.55 1.62
CA VAL A 80 3.20 13.70 2.77
C VAL A 80 3.53 12.26 2.32
N ILE A 81 2.75 11.69 1.40
CA ILE A 81 3.01 10.35 0.85
C ILE A 81 4.33 10.31 0.06
N LEU A 82 4.60 11.32 -0.76
CA LEU A 82 5.85 11.41 -1.53
C LEU A 82 7.08 11.46 -0.59
N LYS A 83 6.99 12.22 0.50
CA LYS A 83 8.05 12.26 1.52
C LYS A 83 8.27 10.89 2.16
N GLN A 84 7.20 10.17 2.50
CA GLN A 84 7.30 8.80 3.05
C GLN A 84 7.94 7.83 2.05
N ILE A 85 7.69 7.99 0.75
CA ILE A 85 8.31 7.20 -0.31
C ILE A 85 9.81 7.49 -0.39
N ASP A 86 10.23 8.75 -0.33
CA ASP A 86 11.63 9.14 -0.39
C ASP A 86 12.43 8.64 0.83
N GLU A 87 11.84 8.76 2.03
CA GLU A 87 12.38 8.20 3.26
C GLU A 87 12.50 6.66 3.18
N ALA A 88 11.44 5.98 2.68
CA ALA A 88 11.44 4.53 2.52
C ALA A 88 12.43 4.03 1.45
N ARG A 89 12.78 4.87 0.46
CA ARG A 89 13.82 4.59 -0.54
C ARG A 89 15.25 4.78 -0.02
N GLY A 90 15.43 5.37 1.16
CA GLY A 90 16.76 5.66 1.72
C GLY A 90 17.45 6.87 1.08
N LYS A 91 16.67 7.81 0.52
CA LYS A 91 17.15 9.13 0.14
C LYS A 91 16.76 10.13 1.24
N GLY A 92 17.49 10.08 2.36
CA GLY A 92 17.34 10.98 3.50
C GLY A 92 18.61 10.96 4.33
#